data_AF-A0A358MES8-F1
#
_entry.id   AF-A0A358MES8-F1
#
_cell.length_a   1.000
_cell.length_b   1.000
_cell.length_c   1.000
_cell.angle_alpha   90.00
_cell.angle_beta   90.00
_cell.angle_gamma   90.00
#
_symmetry.space_group_name_H-M   'P 1'
#
loop_
_entity.id
_entity.type
_entity.pdbx_description
1 polymer ?
#
loop_
_entity_poly.entity_id
_entity_poly.type
_entity_poly.pdbx_seq_one_letter_code
_entity_poly.pdbx_strand_id
1 'polypeptide(L)'
;MLQRPFRPISFGYGVLYHIGKALCPPCRVLVVFAVALISLSALLASGPARAEGKVHVLALGDSLTAGYGLMDHEGFVPQLTKWLAARGHDVRVVNGGVSGDTSAGGLARLEWSLSPEMGGLIVALGANDMLRGTDPAVTRANITGILDIAQARGLKVLLIGIRAPGNYGPEWQAEFNAIWPDLAAQYAVPMVPSFFIGVEGMDSADVADLLQADGLHPTTEGVARIVEGLGPFVETLVTSIAR
;
A
#
# COMPACT_ATOMS: atom_id res chain seq x y z
N MET A 1 24.94 9.70 -48.06
CA MET A 1 24.45 8.39 -48.52
C MET A 1 23.07 8.18 -47.91
N LEU A 2 22.03 8.14 -48.75
CA LEU A 2 20.64 7.99 -48.36
C LEU A 2 20.37 6.59 -47.76
N GLN A 3 19.72 6.52 -46.59
CA GLN A 3 19.04 5.31 -46.13
C GLN A 3 17.52 5.51 -46.21
N ARG A 4 16.85 4.43 -46.63
CA ARG A 4 15.51 4.39 -47.24
C ARG A 4 14.39 4.49 -46.20
N PRO A 5 13.22 5.06 -46.54
CA PRO A 5 12.06 5.03 -45.67
C PRO A 5 11.39 3.64 -45.67
N PHE A 6 10.83 3.28 -44.52
CA PHE A 6 9.94 2.14 -44.29
C PHE A 6 8.75 2.16 -45.26
N ARG A 7 8.43 1.01 -45.89
CA ARG A 7 7.19 0.81 -46.64
C ARG A 7 6.11 0.25 -45.72
N PRO A 8 4.92 0.85 -45.62
CA PRO A 8 3.79 0.21 -44.97
C PRO A 8 3.26 -0.93 -45.86
N ILE A 9 2.90 -2.04 -45.22
CA ILE A 9 2.18 -3.15 -45.85
C ILE A 9 0.76 -2.67 -46.11
N SER A 10 0.41 -2.45 -47.38
CA SER A 10 -0.97 -2.15 -47.79
C SER A 10 -1.84 -3.38 -47.56
N PHE A 11 -2.59 -3.41 -46.47
CA PHE A 11 -3.68 -4.38 -46.28
C PHE A 11 -4.76 -4.10 -47.33
N GLY A 12 -5.16 -5.15 -48.03
CA GLY A 12 -5.85 -5.09 -49.31
C GLY A 12 -7.30 -4.59 -49.24
N TYR A 13 -7.55 -3.41 -49.78
CA TYR A 13 -8.88 -2.95 -50.22
C TYR A 13 -9.45 -3.78 -51.39
N GLY A 14 -8.66 -4.66 -52.01
CA GLY A 14 -9.06 -5.44 -53.20
C GLY A 14 -10.04 -6.60 -52.93
N VAL A 15 -10.03 -7.18 -51.72
CA VAL A 15 -10.81 -8.41 -51.45
C VAL A 15 -12.30 -8.11 -51.26
N LEU A 16 -12.64 -7.01 -50.58
CA LEU A 16 -14.04 -6.59 -50.39
C LEU A 16 -14.70 -6.12 -51.69
N TYR A 17 -13.93 -5.55 -52.63
CA TYR A 17 -14.47 -5.05 -53.89
C TYR A 17 -14.88 -6.18 -54.87
N HIS A 18 -14.25 -7.36 -54.78
CA HIS A 18 -14.56 -8.49 -55.66
C HIS A 18 -15.71 -9.37 -55.16
N ILE A 19 -15.91 -9.50 -53.84
CA ILE A 19 -17.04 -10.27 -53.28
C ILE A 19 -18.38 -9.58 -53.58
N GLY A 20 -18.39 -8.23 -53.67
CA GLY A 20 -19.59 -7.49 -54.03
C GLY A 20 -20.11 -7.77 -55.44
N LYS A 21 -19.28 -8.16 -56.43
CA LYS A 21 -19.71 -8.30 -57.84
C LYS A 21 -20.49 -9.58 -58.17
N ALA A 22 -20.49 -10.59 -57.30
CA ALA A 22 -21.17 -11.87 -57.53
C ALA A 22 -22.58 -11.97 -56.93
N LEU A 23 -23.07 -10.92 -56.25
CA LEU A 23 -24.33 -10.96 -55.49
C LEU A 23 -25.42 -10.09 -56.14
N CYS A 24 -26.64 -10.63 -56.24
CA CYS A 24 -27.84 -9.95 -56.74
C CYS A 24 -28.12 -8.68 -55.91
N PRO A 25 -28.72 -7.60 -56.46
CA PRO A 25 -28.91 -6.32 -55.78
C PRO A 25 -29.46 -6.38 -54.34
N PRO A 26 -30.47 -7.24 -54.01
CA PRO A 26 -30.96 -7.33 -52.63
C PRO A 26 -29.95 -7.98 -51.66
N CYS A 27 -29.10 -8.89 -52.12
CA CYS A 27 -28.08 -9.53 -51.27
C CYS A 27 -26.91 -8.61 -50.93
N ARG A 28 -26.59 -7.63 -51.79
CA ARG A 28 -25.54 -6.63 -51.53
C ARG A 28 -25.88 -5.69 -50.38
N VAL A 29 -27.15 -5.29 -50.31
CA VAL A 29 -27.66 -4.44 -49.24
C VAL A 29 -27.55 -5.20 -47.90
N LEU A 30 -27.97 -6.48 -47.87
CA LEU A 30 -27.92 -7.30 -46.66
C LEU A 30 -26.50 -7.47 -46.08
N VAL A 31 -25.49 -7.67 -46.93
CA VAL A 31 -24.09 -7.86 -46.49
C VAL A 31 -23.47 -6.57 -45.95
N VAL A 32 -23.77 -5.42 -46.56
CA VAL A 32 -23.29 -4.12 -46.06
C VAL A 32 -23.92 -3.77 -44.71
N PHE A 33 -25.22 -4.05 -44.53
CA PHE A 33 -25.90 -3.87 -43.24
C PHE A 33 -25.35 -4.82 -42.16
N ALA A 34 -25.06 -6.08 -42.49
CA ALA A 34 -24.50 -7.04 -41.54
C ALA A 34 -23.08 -6.66 -41.07
N VAL A 35 -22.20 -6.20 -41.98
CA VAL A 35 -20.86 -5.74 -41.63
C VAL A 35 -20.91 -4.46 -40.80
N ALA A 36 -21.81 -3.51 -41.14
CA ALA A 36 -22.02 -2.29 -40.37
C ALA A 36 -22.56 -2.58 -38.94
N LEU A 37 -23.46 -3.55 -38.80
CA LEU A 37 -23.98 -4.00 -37.49
C LEU A 37 -22.90 -4.67 -36.63
N ILE A 38 -22.02 -5.49 -37.23
CA ILE A 38 -20.91 -6.13 -36.51
C ILE A 38 -19.87 -5.09 -36.06
N SER A 39 -19.54 -4.10 -36.91
CA SER A 39 -18.62 -3.01 -36.56
C SER A 39 -19.20 -2.06 -35.50
N LEU A 40 -20.52 -1.83 -35.49
CA LEU A 40 -21.19 -1.03 -34.47
C LEU A 40 -21.28 -1.77 -33.12
N SER A 41 -21.42 -3.10 -33.15
CA SER A 41 -21.40 -3.95 -31.95
C SER A 41 -20.03 -3.97 -31.27
N ALA A 42 -18.94 -3.97 -32.06
CA ALA A 42 -17.57 -3.93 -31.54
C ALA A 42 -17.20 -2.58 -30.90
N LEU A 43 -17.83 -1.47 -31.33
CA LEU A 43 -17.63 -0.15 -30.72
C LEU A 43 -18.36 -0.01 -29.37
N LEU A 44 -19.47 -0.73 -29.16
CA LEU A 44 -20.24 -0.71 -27.92
C LEU A 44 -19.70 -1.67 -26.84
N ALA A 45 -18.83 -2.62 -27.20
CA ALA A 45 -18.15 -3.50 -26.26
C ALA A 45 -16.94 -2.84 -25.56
N SER A 46 -16.50 -1.69 -26.06
CA SER A 46 -15.48 -0.85 -25.42
C SER A 46 -16.16 0.04 -24.37
N GLY A 47 -16.55 -0.55 -23.23
CA GLY A 47 -16.93 0.24 -22.06
C GLY A 47 -15.82 1.23 -21.70
N PRO A 48 -16.13 2.38 -21.08
CA PRO A 48 -15.10 3.31 -20.65
C PRO A 48 -14.12 2.54 -19.75
N ALA A 49 -12.83 2.53 -20.13
CA ALA A 49 -11.77 2.13 -19.22
C ALA A 49 -11.92 3.04 -17.99
N ARG A 50 -12.43 2.49 -16.89
CA ARG A 50 -12.46 3.19 -15.61
C ARG A 50 -10.99 3.48 -15.32
N ALA A 51 -10.59 4.75 -15.40
CA ALA A 51 -9.28 5.15 -14.91
C ALA A 51 -9.26 4.70 -13.45
N GLU A 52 -8.49 3.67 -13.17
CA GLU A 52 -8.33 3.15 -11.83
C GLU A 52 -7.83 4.30 -10.97
N GLY A 53 -8.67 4.74 -10.04
CA GLY A 53 -8.36 5.88 -9.20
C GLY A 53 -7.08 5.60 -8.41
N LYS A 54 -6.29 6.65 -8.16
CA LYS A 54 -5.12 6.56 -7.29
C LYS A 54 -5.51 5.91 -5.96
N VAL A 55 -4.74 4.92 -5.51
CA VAL A 55 -4.98 4.26 -4.21
C VAL A 55 -4.41 5.12 -3.09
N HIS A 56 -5.17 5.37 -2.03
CA HIS A 56 -4.75 6.20 -0.90
C HIS A 56 -4.61 5.35 0.37
N VAL A 57 -3.45 5.46 1.02
CA VAL A 57 -3.10 4.71 2.23
C VAL A 57 -2.62 5.70 3.30
N LEU A 58 -3.19 5.64 4.50
CA LEU A 58 -2.68 6.35 5.66
C LEU A 58 -1.65 5.48 6.39
N ALA A 59 -0.44 6.01 6.60
CA ALA A 59 0.52 5.42 7.52
C ALA A 59 0.36 6.07 8.90
N LEU A 60 -0.42 5.46 9.79
CA LEU A 60 -0.65 5.92 11.15
C LEU A 60 0.45 5.36 12.06
N GLY A 61 1.28 6.24 12.61
CA GLY A 61 2.36 5.80 13.49
C GLY A 61 2.96 6.90 14.34
N ASP A 62 4.14 6.62 14.86
CA ASP A 62 4.91 7.48 15.74
C ASP A 62 6.12 8.13 15.03
N SER A 63 7.23 8.34 15.74
CA SER A 63 8.47 8.91 15.22
C SER A 63 9.09 8.10 14.09
N LEU A 64 8.92 6.78 14.09
CA LEU A 64 9.43 5.89 13.04
C LEU A 64 8.71 6.16 11.71
N THR A 65 7.40 6.40 11.78
CA THR A 65 6.59 6.76 10.61
C THR A 65 6.80 8.22 10.22
N ALA A 66 6.97 9.12 11.20
CA ALA A 66 7.19 10.55 10.99
C ALA A 66 8.53 10.82 10.28
N GLY A 67 9.53 9.95 10.43
CA GLY A 67 10.89 10.17 9.93
C GLY A 67 11.71 11.07 10.86
N TYR A 68 11.59 10.84 12.18
CA TYR A 68 12.27 11.65 13.19
C TYR A 68 13.77 11.81 12.90
N GLY A 69 14.24 13.07 12.98
CA GLY A 69 15.66 13.40 12.80
C GLY A 69 16.15 13.39 11.34
N LEU A 70 15.32 12.98 10.38
CA LEU A 70 15.68 12.90 8.96
C LEU A 70 15.09 14.06 8.16
N MET A 71 15.64 14.32 6.98
CA MET A 71 15.01 15.25 6.03
C MET A 71 13.69 14.67 5.50
N ASP A 72 12.75 15.54 5.14
CA ASP A 72 11.39 15.16 4.71
C ASP A 72 11.33 14.09 3.60
N HIS A 73 12.38 13.94 2.79
CA HIS A 73 12.42 13.01 1.66
C HIS A 73 13.18 11.69 1.97
N GLU A 74 13.75 11.59 3.16
CA GLU A 74 14.56 10.47 3.66
C GLU A 74 13.79 9.60 4.65
N GLY A 75 12.63 10.05 5.15
CA GLY A 75 11.81 9.27 6.08
C GLY A 75 11.15 8.02 5.46
N PHE A 76 10.47 7.25 6.31
CA PHE A 76 9.80 6.00 5.91
C PHE A 76 8.80 6.17 4.75
N VAL A 77 7.84 7.08 4.91
CA VAL A 77 6.76 7.29 3.92
C VAL A 77 7.28 7.69 2.52
N PRO A 78 8.17 8.68 2.36
CA PRO A 78 8.68 9.02 1.02
C PRO A 78 9.52 7.90 0.41
N GLN A 79 10.33 7.17 1.19
CA GLN A 79 11.09 6.03 0.69
C GLN A 79 10.18 4.87 0.26
N LEU A 80 9.18 4.52 1.08
CA LEU A 80 8.16 3.53 0.75
C LEU A 80 7.37 3.91 -0.51
N THR A 81 7.00 5.19 -0.65
CA THR A 81 6.29 5.68 -1.84
C THR A 81 7.13 5.52 -3.10
N LYS A 82 8.43 5.84 -3.04
CA LYS A 82 9.37 5.62 -4.16
C LYS A 82 9.50 4.13 -4.48
N TRP A 83 9.61 3.28 -3.46
CA TRP A 83 9.71 1.82 -3.60
C TRP A 83 8.47 1.23 -4.29
N LEU A 84 7.27 1.64 -3.89
CA LEU A 84 6.01 1.23 -4.53
C LEU A 84 5.90 1.72 -5.98
N ALA A 85 6.29 2.98 -6.24
CA ALA A 85 6.27 3.55 -7.58
C ALA A 85 7.24 2.83 -8.54
N ALA A 86 8.43 2.46 -8.06
CA ALA A 86 9.41 1.68 -8.83
C ALA A 86 8.87 0.29 -9.25
N ARG A 87 7.82 -0.19 -8.58
CA ARG A 87 7.14 -1.47 -8.83
C ARG A 87 5.80 -1.31 -9.56
N GLY A 88 5.51 -0.10 -10.06
CA GLY A 88 4.35 0.16 -10.91
C GLY A 88 3.06 0.48 -10.17
N HIS A 89 3.12 0.78 -8.87
CA HIS A 89 1.93 1.15 -8.10
C HIS A 89 1.75 2.68 -8.05
N ASP A 90 0.62 3.18 -8.55
CA ASP A 90 0.20 4.57 -8.34
C ASP A 90 -0.56 4.70 -7.02
N VAL A 91 0.19 4.97 -5.95
CA VAL A 91 -0.31 5.05 -4.58
C VAL A 91 0.06 6.40 -3.97
N ARG A 92 -0.86 7.00 -3.23
CA ARG A 92 -0.57 8.08 -2.29
C ARG A 92 -0.48 7.49 -0.89
N VAL A 93 0.73 7.39 -0.36
CA VAL A 93 0.94 7.12 1.06
C VAL A 93 0.96 8.45 1.82
N VAL A 94 0.00 8.65 2.72
CA VAL A 94 -0.08 9.84 3.56
C VAL A 94 0.64 9.58 4.87
N ASN A 95 1.58 10.46 5.22
CA ASN A 95 2.29 10.38 6.48
C ASN A 95 1.39 10.86 7.62
N GLY A 96 0.92 9.92 8.43
CA GLY A 96 0.21 10.16 9.68
C GLY A 96 1.08 9.84 10.90
N GLY A 97 2.40 9.94 10.78
CA GLY A 97 3.35 9.76 11.88
C GLY A 97 3.45 11.00 12.76
N VAL A 98 3.42 10.81 14.08
CA VAL A 98 3.65 11.89 15.06
C VAL A 98 4.65 11.41 16.12
N SER A 99 5.81 12.06 16.19
CA SER A 99 6.86 11.67 17.14
C SER A 99 6.37 11.69 18.59
N GLY A 100 6.55 10.57 19.28
CA GLY A 100 6.14 10.39 20.67
C GLY A 100 4.69 9.95 20.89
N ASP A 101 3.92 9.72 19.81
CA ASP A 101 2.56 9.20 19.90
C ASP A 101 2.53 7.81 20.54
N THR A 102 1.60 7.66 21.49
CA THR A 102 1.15 6.36 21.97
C THR A 102 -0.03 5.86 21.15
N SER A 103 -0.45 4.62 21.37
CA SER A 103 -1.69 4.06 20.83
C SER A 103 -2.90 4.96 21.11
N ALA A 104 -2.97 5.58 22.30
CA ALA A 104 -4.03 6.52 22.68
C ALA A 104 -4.03 7.79 21.82
N GLY A 105 -2.85 8.38 21.59
CA GLY A 105 -2.71 9.58 20.76
C GLY A 105 -3.11 9.32 19.32
N GLY A 106 -2.65 8.19 18.76
CA GLY A 106 -3.02 7.76 17.42
C GLY A 106 -4.52 7.50 17.26
N LEU A 107 -5.15 6.84 18.23
CA LEU A 107 -6.61 6.63 18.25
C LEU A 107 -7.36 7.96 18.26
N ALA A 108 -6.96 8.88 19.15
CA ALA A 108 -7.64 10.17 19.33
C ALA A 108 -7.68 11.02 18.05
N ARG A 109 -6.70 10.89 17.16
CA ARG A 109 -6.59 11.68 15.92
C ARG A 109 -6.92 10.92 14.63
N LEU A 110 -7.23 9.63 14.71
CA LEU A 110 -7.40 8.77 13.53
C LEU A 110 -8.49 9.34 12.60
N GLU A 111 -9.68 9.59 13.12
CA GLU A 111 -10.82 10.13 12.36
C GLU A 111 -10.47 11.41 11.59
N TRP A 112 -9.69 12.32 12.20
CA TRP A 112 -9.27 13.57 11.56
C TRP A 112 -8.15 13.38 10.52
N SER A 113 -7.43 12.26 10.61
CA SER A 113 -6.36 11.89 9.67
C SER A 113 -6.90 11.14 8.45
N LEU A 114 -8.14 10.65 8.50
CA LEU A 114 -8.78 9.90 7.42
C LEU A 114 -9.58 10.83 6.50
N SER A 115 -9.22 10.81 5.21
CA SER A 115 -10.01 11.43 4.16
C SER A 115 -10.94 10.41 3.47
N PRO A 116 -12.03 10.85 2.81
CA PRO A 116 -13.00 9.93 2.19
C PRO A 116 -12.42 8.98 1.15
N GLU A 117 -11.32 9.35 0.51
CA GLU A 117 -10.65 8.54 -0.50
C GLU A 117 -9.68 7.49 0.05
N MET A 118 -9.43 7.47 1.37
CA MET A 118 -8.58 6.44 1.99
C MET A 118 -9.18 5.05 1.80
N GLY A 119 -8.38 4.14 1.24
CA GLY A 119 -8.72 2.73 1.09
C GLY A 119 -7.88 1.81 1.99
N GLY A 120 -6.74 2.30 2.48
CA GLY A 120 -5.81 1.53 3.30
C GLY A 120 -5.32 2.26 4.55
N LEU A 121 -4.96 1.49 5.57
CA LEU A 121 -4.38 1.95 6.83
C LEU A 121 -3.22 1.05 7.23
N ILE A 122 -2.04 1.63 7.44
CA ILE A 122 -0.92 0.97 8.12
C ILE A 122 -0.93 1.46 9.56
N VAL A 123 -0.92 0.55 10.53
CA VAL A 123 -0.91 0.86 11.97
C VAL A 123 0.44 0.46 12.56
N ALA A 124 1.27 1.45 12.87
CA ALA A 124 2.60 1.32 13.47
C ALA A 124 2.68 2.11 14.78
N LEU A 125 1.91 1.69 15.79
CA LEU A 125 1.79 2.34 17.09
C LEU A 125 1.97 1.33 18.23
N GLY A 126 2.36 1.86 19.40
CA GLY A 126 2.58 1.09 20.64
C GLY A 126 4.03 1.15 21.15
N ALA A 127 4.99 1.65 20.36
CA ALA A 127 6.39 1.69 20.79
C ALA A 127 6.56 2.65 21.98
N ASN A 128 5.89 3.80 21.95
CA ASN A 128 5.90 4.73 23.08
C ASN A 128 5.12 4.20 24.30
N ASP A 129 4.08 3.39 24.10
CA ASP A 129 3.38 2.71 25.19
C ASP A 129 4.34 1.75 25.92
N MET A 130 5.09 0.96 25.14
CA MET A 130 6.13 0.06 25.61
C MET A 130 7.25 0.81 26.34
N LEU A 131 7.79 1.86 25.73
CA LEU A 131 8.87 2.66 26.34
C LEU A 131 8.45 3.30 27.66
N ARG A 132 7.15 3.52 27.87
CA ARG A 132 6.58 4.11 29.09
C ARG A 132 6.06 3.06 30.09
N GLY A 133 6.11 1.78 29.77
CA GLY A 133 5.55 0.72 30.62
C GLY A 133 4.04 0.87 30.83
N THR A 134 3.34 1.33 29.79
CA THR A 134 1.87 1.47 29.82
C THR A 134 1.22 0.11 30.06
N ASP A 135 0.11 0.08 30.79
CA ASP A 135 -0.68 -1.13 30.97
C ASP A 135 -1.04 -1.74 29.59
N PRO A 136 -0.66 -3.01 29.30
CA PRO A 136 -0.94 -3.65 28.03
C PRO A 136 -2.43 -3.66 27.67
N ALA A 137 -3.33 -3.69 28.65
CA ALA A 137 -4.76 -3.62 28.42
C ALA A 137 -5.19 -2.26 27.83
N VAL A 138 -4.55 -1.16 28.24
CA VAL A 138 -4.80 0.17 27.68
C VAL A 138 -4.34 0.22 26.24
N THR A 139 -3.12 -0.26 25.95
CA THR A 139 -2.62 -0.32 24.56
C THR A 139 -3.52 -1.19 23.69
N ARG A 140 -3.94 -2.37 24.18
CA ARG A 140 -4.88 -3.25 23.47
C ARG A 140 -6.20 -2.54 23.16
N ALA A 141 -6.80 -1.87 24.14
CA ALA A 141 -8.06 -1.15 23.95
C ALA A 141 -7.93 -0.05 22.89
N ASN A 142 -6.81 0.68 22.88
CA ASN A 142 -6.58 1.73 21.89
C ASN A 142 -6.39 1.17 20.47
N ILE A 143 -5.59 0.11 20.30
CA ILE A 143 -5.42 -0.53 18.99
C ILE A 143 -6.74 -1.16 18.52
N THR A 144 -7.52 -1.75 19.42
CA THR A 144 -8.89 -2.25 19.13
C THR A 144 -9.76 -1.12 18.56
N GLY A 145 -9.80 0.05 19.22
CA GLY A 145 -10.55 1.21 18.72
C GLY A 145 -10.09 1.69 17.34
N ILE A 146 -8.79 1.64 17.05
CA ILE A 146 -8.25 1.98 15.72
C ILE A 146 -8.77 1.00 14.67
N LEU A 147 -8.74 -0.31 14.98
CA LEU A 147 -9.21 -1.36 14.08
C LEU A 147 -10.73 -1.32 13.88
N ASP A 148 -11.50 -0.98 14.91
CA ASP A 148 -12.95 -0.77 14.82
C ASP A 148 -13.29 0.37 13.86
N ILE A 149 -12.62 1.52 13.99
CA ILE A 149 -12.80 2.66 13.08
C ILE A 149 -12.43 2.24 11.64
N ALA A 150 -11.31 1.53 11.47
CA ALA A 150 -10.89 1.06 10.16
C ALA A 150 -11.91 0.11 9.52
N GLN A 151 -12.46 -0.84 10.29
CA GLN A 151 -13.49 -1.76 9.82
C GLN A 151 -14.79 -1.02 9.46
N ALA A 152 -15.24 -0.08 10.30
CA ALA A 152 -16.42 0.73 10.05
C ALA A 152 -16.29 1.59 8.77
N ARG A 153 -15.07 2.06 8.48
CA ARG A 153 -14.72 2.81 7.26
C ARG A 153 -14.44 1.90 6.05
N GLY A 154 -14.42 0.58 6.23
CA GLY A 154 -14.12 -0.39 5.17
C GLY A 154 -12.67 -0.36 4.69
N LEU A 155 -11.73 0.14 5.52
CA LEU A 155 -10.32 0.23 5.18
C LEU A 155 -9.68 -1.16 5.19
N LYS A 156 -8.76 -1.40 4.25
CA LYS A 156 -7.80 -2.50 4.35
C LYS A 156 -6.73 -2.11 5.36
N VAL A 157 -6.37 -3.02 6.26
CA VAL A 157 -5.40 -2.73 7.33
C VAL A 157 -4.16 -3.60 7.21
N LEU A 158 -2.99 -3.01 7.44
CA LEU A 158 -1.76 -3.73 7.76
C LEU A 158 -1.34 -3.35 9.18
N LEU A 159 -1.29 -4.33 10.07
CA LEU A 159 -0.87 -4.12 11.46
C LEU A 159 0.63 -4.40 11.61
N ILE A 160 1.38 -3.45 12.16
CA ILE A 160 2.82 -3.64 12.43
C ILE A 160 3.01 -3.88 13.92
N GLY A 161 3.58 -5.06 14.20
CA GLY A 161 3.86 -5.61 15.51
C GLY A 161 4.96 -4.91 16.26
N ILE A 162 4.96 -5.10 17.58
CA ILE A 162 6.01 -4.66 18.49
C ILE A 162 6.34 -5.81 19.43
N ARG A 163 7.62 -5.99 19.70
CA ARG A 163 8.12 -6.93 20.70
C ARG A 163 8.72 -6.17 21.86
N ALA A 164 8.17 -6.40 23.04
CA ALA A 164 8.63 -5.82 24.28
C ALA A 164 9.99 -6.39 24.73
N PRO A 165 10.92 -5.56 25.23
CA PRO A 165 12.05 -6.02 26.01
C PRO A 165 11.59 -6.55 27.38
N GLY A 166 12.47 -7.28 28.09
CA GLY A 166 12.15 -7.94 29.37
C GLY A 166 12.19 -7.05 30.61
N ASN A 167 12.23 -5.72 30.46
CA ASN A 167 12.47 -4.78 31.56
C ASN A 167 11.28 -4.54 32.50
N TYR A 168 10.05 -4.90 32.10
CA TYR A 168 8.83 -4.76 32.93
C TYR A 168 8.34 -6.08 33.55
N GLY A 169 9.15 -7.15 33.44
CA GLY A 169 8.80 -8.47 33.94
C GLY A 169 8.09 -9.36 32.89
N PRO A 170 8.13 -10.68 33.08
CA PRO A 170 7.69 -11.65 32.07
C PRO A 170 6.18 -11.62 31.81
N GLU A 171 5.37 -11.33 32.83
CA GLU A 171 3.90 -11.26 32.69
C GLU A 171 3.49 -10.08 31.80
N TRP A 172 3.97 -8.88 32.12
CA TRP A 172 3.75 -7.68 31.31
C TRP A 172 4.24 -7.88 29.86
N GLN A 173 5.44 -8.47 29.70
CA GLN A 173 6.00 -8.75 28.38
C GLN A 173 5.13 -9.71 27.58
N ALA A 174 4.63 -10.78 28.19
CA ALA A 174 3.76 -11.76 27.54
C ALA A 174 2.43 -11.13 27.12
N GLU A 175 1.79 -10.37 28.01
CA GLU A 175 0.53 -9.68 27.73
C GLU A 175 0.67 -8.65 26.61
N PHE A 176 1.75 -7.86 26.64
CA PHE A 176 2.03 -6.86 25.62
C PHE A 176 2.28 -7.51 24.25
N ASN A 177 3.17 -8.51 24.19
CA ASN A 177 3.50 -9.20 22.95
C ASN A 177 2.30 -9.93 22.31
N ALA A 178 1.31 -10.34 23.11
CA ALA A 178 0.10 -10.98 22.62
C ALA A 178 -0.87 -10.02 21.88
N ILE A 179 -0.79 -8.71 22.13
CA ILE A 179 -1.73 -7.71 21.59
C ILE A 179 -1.85 -7.83 20.07
N TRP A 180 -0.71 -7.75 19.36
CA TRP A 180 -0.71 -7.71 17.91
C TRP A 180 -1.18 -9.01 17.24
N PRO A 181 -0.65 -10.22 17.55
CA PRO A 181 -1.12 -11.44 16.92
C PRO A 181 -2.59 -11.75 17.25
N ASP A 182 -3.04 -11.46 18.47
CA ASP A 182 -4.45 -11.66 18.85
C ASP A 182 -5.38 -10.75 18.05
N LEU A 183 -5.06 -9.46 17.98
CA LEU A 183 -5.89 -8.50 17.24
C LEU A 183 -5.84 -8.73 15.73
N ALA A 184 -4.68 -9.12 15.18
CA ALA A 184 -4.57 -9.50 13.78
C ALA A 184 -5.49 -10.68 13.45
N ALA A 185 -5.52 -11.70 14.31
CA ALA A 185 -6.42 -12.84 14.16
C ALA A 185 -7.89 -12.46 14.34
N GLN A 186 -8.22 -11.67 15.36
CA GLN A 186 -9.57 -11.23 15.66
C GLN A 186 -10.20 -10.42 14.52
N TYR A 187 -9.45 -9.49 13.93
CA TYR A 187 -9.93 -8.64 12.84
C TYR A 187 -9.67 -9.23 11.45
N ALA A 188 -9.01 -10.39 11.37
CA ALA A 188 -8.58 -11.03 10.14
C ALA A 188 -7.78 -10.07 9.22
N VAL A 189 -6.83 -9.34 9.80
CA VAL A 189 -5.97 -8.40 9.09
C VAL A 189 -4.53 -8.93 9.01
N PRO A 190 -3.80 -8.69 7.90
CA PRO A 190 -2.39 -9.06 7.82
C PRO A 190 -1.57 -8.31 8.88
N MET A 191 -0.54 -8.99 9.37
CA MET A 191 0.39 -8.46 10.37
C MET A 191 1.84 -8.68 9.93
N VAL A 192 2.69 -7.69 10.20
CA VAL A 192 4.16 -7.86 10.21
C VAL A 192 4.65 -7.89 11.65
N PRO A 193 5.59 -8.77 12.06
CA PRO A 193 6.02 -8.86 13.45
C PRO A 193 6.69 -7.60 14.03
N SER A 194 7.31 -6.79 13.17
CA SER A 194 8.14 -5.65 13.58
C SER A 194 8.24 -4.63 12.46
N PHE A 195 8.35 -3.34 12.82
CA PHE A 195 8.72 -2.29 11.88
C PHE A 195 10.13 -2.51 11.32
N PHE A 196 11.01 -3.12 12.11
CA PHE A 196 12.42 -3.37 11.76
C PHE A 196 12.64 -4.69 11.02
N ILE A 197 11.60 -5.29 10.43
CA ILE A 197 11.67 -6.61 9.78
C ILE A 197 12.81 -6.73 8.75
N GLY A 198 13.14 -5.64 8.04
CA GLY A 198 14.21 -5.63 7.03
C GLY A 198 15.64 -5.65 7.58
N VAL A 199 15.81 -5.50 8.90
CA VAL A 199 17.10 -5.61 9.59
C VAL A 199 17.11 -6.73 10.63
N GLU A 200 16.01 -7.47 10.79
CA GLU A 200 15.97 -8.65 11.66
C GLU A 200 16.95 -9.72 11.18
N GLY A 201 17.72 -10.28 12.11
CA GLY A 201 18.73 -11.32 11.82
C GLY A 201 20.09 -10.79 11.34
N MET A 202 20.25 -9.47 11.18
CA MET A 202 21.56 -8.84 11.02
C MET A 202 22.36 -8.87 12.33
N ASP A 203 23.69 -8.73 12.22
CA ASP A 203 24.54 -8.56 13.40
C ASP A 203 24.18 -7.26 14.14
N SER A 204 24.22 -7.29 15.47
CA SER A 204 23.90 -6.13 16.30
C SER A 204 24.76 -4.89 15.99
N ALA A 205 26.02 -5.07 15.60
CA ALA A 205 26.90 -3.98 15.20
C ALA A 205 26.44 -3.36 13.87
N ASP A 206 26.07 -4.20 12.89
CA ASP A 206 25.55 -3.72 11.60
C ASP A 206 24.22 -2.99 11.77
N VAL A 207 23.36 -3.46 12.69
CA VAL A 207 22.10 -2.78 13.02
C VAL A 207 22.38 -1.43 13.68
N ALA A 208 23.39 -1.34 14.56
CA ALA A 208 23.75 -0.08 15.22
C ALA A 208 24.16 1.02 14.22
N ASP A 209 24.85 0.66 13.14
CA ASP A 209 25.22 1.59 12.05
C ASP A 209 24.01 2.09 11.23
N LEU A 210 22.88 1.38 11.30
CA LEU A 210 21.61 1.75 10.66
C LEU A 210 20.68 2.55 11.59
N LEU A 211 21.10 2.82 12.81
CA LEU A 211 20.38 3.61 13.80
C LEU A 211 21.09 4.94 14.03
N GLN A 212 20.32 5.96 14.38
CA GLN A 212 20.81 7.25 14.84
C GLN A 212 21.53 7.08 16.18
N ALA A 213 22.22 8.13 16.63
CA ALA A 213 23.01 8.11 17.87
C ALA A 213 22.21 7.75 19.13
N ASP A 214 20.88 7.84 19.09
CA ASP A 214 20.01 7.41 20.19
C ASP A 214 19.76 5.89 20.25
N GLY A 215 20.17 5.14 19.22
CA GLY A 215 19.98 3.70 19.13
C GLY A 215 18.53 3.25 18.98
N LEU A 216 17.61 4.16 18.63
CA LEU A 216 16.18 3.89 18.51
C LEU A 216 15.65 4.21 17.11
N HIS A 217 16.05 5.35 16.55
CA HIS A 217 15.52 5.83 15.28
C HIS A 217 16.44 5.41 14.13
N PRO A 218 15.90 4.96 12.98
CA PRO A 218 16.74 4.60 11.85
C PRO A 218 17.39 5.82 11.20
N THR A 219 18.58 5.62 10.63
CA THR A 219 19.18 6.54 9.66
C THR A 219 18.46 6.46 8.31
N THR A 220 18.83 7.32 7.35
CA THR A 220 18.32 7.23 5.97
C THR A 220 18.54 5.84 5.37
N GLU A 221 19.70 5.23 5.59
CA GLU A 221 20.06 3.88 5.14
C GLU A 221 19.28 2.81 5.90
N GLY A 222 19.08 2.99 7.21
CA GLY A 222 18.24 2.12 8.03
C GLY A 222 16.80 2.09 7.53
N VAL A 223 16.23 3.25 7.21
CA VAL A 223 14.90 3.35 6.60
C VAL A 223 14.85 2.60 5.27
N ALA A 224 15.88 2.69 4.42
CA ALA A 224 15.91 1.97 3.16
C ALA A 224 15.83 0.44 3.37
N ARG A 225 16.58 -0.11 4.33
CA ARG A 225 16.51 -1.54 4.69
C ARG A 225 15.14 -1.93 5.24
N ILE A 226 14.56 -1.09 6.10
CA ILE A 226 13.22 -1.29 6.64
C ILE A 226 12.18 -1.33 5.51
N VAL A 227 12.27 -0.43 4.54
CA VAL A 227 11.37 -0.38 3.38
C VAL A 227 11.51 -1.62 2.50
N GLU A 228 12.71 -2.15 2.29
CA GLU A 228 12.87 -3.42 1.56
C GLU A 228 12.18 -4.60 2.26
N GLY A 229 12.18 -4.62 3.60
CA GLY A 229 11.50 -5.64 4.40
C GLY A 229 9.97 -5.46 4.47
N LEU A 230 9.49 -4.23 4.70
CA LEU A 230 8.06 -3.93 4.85
C LEU A 230 7.33 -3.78 3.51
N GLY A 231 8.03 -3.33 2.48
CA GLY A 231 7.48 -3.01 1.16
C GLY A 231 6.58 -4.10 0.59
N PRO A 232 6.96 -5.39 0.57
CA PRO A 232 6.12 -6.48 0.05
C PRO A 232 4.77 -6.63 0.78
N PHE A 233 4.73 -6.38 2.09
CA PHE A 233 3.49 -6.42 2.86
C PHE A 233 2.59 -5.21 2.53
N VAL A 234 3.19 -4.03 2.38
CA VAL A 234 2.46 -2.83 1.96
C VAL A 234 1.95 -2.97 0.52
N GLU A 235 2.73 -3.58 -0.38
CA GLU A 235 2.31 -3.90 -1.75
C GLU A 235 1.09 -4.84 -1.76
N THR A 236 1.09 -5.85 -0.89
CA THR A 236 -0.07 -6.74 -0.70
C THR A 236 -1.28 -5.97 -0.18
N LEU A 237 -1.09 -5.08 0.80
CA LEU A 237 -2.14 -4.18 1.27
C LEU A 237 -2.72 -3.35 0.12
N VAL A 238 -1.86 -2.67 -0.65
CA VAL A 238 -2.23 -1.81 -1.78
C VAL A 238 -3.03 -2.56 -2.84
N THR A 239 -2.59 -3.77 -3.20
CA THR A 239 -3.27 -4.59 -4.22
C THR A 239 -4.61 -5.16 -3.73
N SER A 240 -4.82 -5.26 -2.42
CA SER A 240 -6.09 -5.71 -1.83
C SER A 240 -7.18 -4.62 -1.78
N ILE A 241 -6.81 -3.35 -1.97
CA ILE A 241 -7.75 -2.23 -1.99
C ILE A 241 -8.50 -2.26 -3.32
N ALA A 242 -9.82 -2.42 -3.26
CA ALA A 242 -10.66 -2.43 -4.46
C ALA A 242 -10.57 -1.08 -5.18
N ARG A 243 -10.35 -1.13 -6.50
CA ARG A 243 -10.25 0.04 -7.40
C ARG A 243 -11.61 0.38 -8.03
#